data_AF-A0A8X6K5P7-F1
#
_entry.id   AF-A0A8X6K5P7-F1
#
_cell.length_a   1.000
_cell.length_b   1.000
_cell.length_c   1.000
_cell.angle_alpha   90.00
_cell.angle_beta   90.00
_cell.angle_gamma   90.00
#
_symmetry.space_group_name_H-M   'P 1'
#
loop_
_entity.id
_entity.type
_entity.pdbx_description
1 polymer ?
#
loop_
_entity_poly.entity_id
_entity_poly.type
_entity_poly.pdbx_seq_one_letter_code
_entity_poly.pdbx_strand_id
1 'polypeptide(L)'
;MDSRACACVSNAYDLFEVNPIQLSTEESSYTEIFPVASLSDKTPIEFYVSGTGDNYIDLSHTLLQVQVKIKKKSGAAISTPDQVAPINYLLNTLFSECSVTLNDKQVSSQANYAYRCIFDALLSPRTVQESMLTAGLFYKDTASKHDLVELTNVADNVNSGYQTRYNICKDSKLMDLIGPLHFDLGNQSKFLINSVNLRIKLERNKDSFTMMSATHDFKMVIQHASLFVRKVKVAPSIMIGHETALGNGAIKMPIRQTEVKSFLQECNP
;
A
#
# COMPACT_ATOMS: atom_id res chain seq x y z
N MET A 1 24.57 12.16 12.27
CA MET A 1 23.62 13.23 12.65
C MET A 1 24.03 14.48 11.89
N ASP A 2 23.08 15.20 11.24
CA ASP A 2 23.37 16.47 10.56
C ASP A 2 23.86 17.48 11.61
N SER A 3 25.02 18.11 11.41
CA SER A 3 25.62 19.06 12.35
C SER A 3 24.77 20.33 12.54
N ARG A 4 23.73 20.51 11.71
CA ARG A 4 22.73 21.58 11.83
C ARG A 4 21.45 21.15 12.57
N ALA A 5 21.34 19.90 13.02
CA ALA A 5 20.15 19.43 13.73
C ALA A 5 20.10 20.03 15.14
N CYS A 6 19.02 20.75 15.46
CA CYS A 6 18.76 21.28 16.79
C CYS A 6 18.11 20.19 17.67
N ALA A 7 18.48 20.14 18.96
CA ALA A 7 17.78 19.30 19.92
C ALA A 7 16.35 19.83 20.11
N CYS A 8 15.33 18.97 19.97
CA CYS A 8 13.95 19.32 20.26
C CYS A 8 13.45 18.61 21.51
N VAL A 9 12.54 19.27 22.23
CA VAL A 9 11.77 18.69 23.34
C VAL A 9 10.43 18.25 22.79
N SER A 10 9.93 17.09 23.22
CA SER A 10 8.60 16.61 22.79
C SER A 10 7.53 17.59 23.27
N ASN A 11 6.56 17.92 22.41
CA ASN A 11 5.38 18.71 22.79
C ASN A 11 4.62 18.10 23.98
N ALA A 12 4.78 16.80 24.25
CA ALA A 12 4.18 16.16 25.43
C ALA A 12 4.71 16.70 26.78
N TYR A 13 5.86 17.37 26.77
CA TYR A 13 6.43 18.01 27.97
C TYR A 13 6.05 19.50 28.08
N ASP A 14 5.37 20.06 27.09
CA ASP A 14 4.95 21.47 27.11
C ASP A 14 3.54 21.62 27.71
N LEU A 15 3.46 21.36 29.01
CA LEU A 15 2.19 21.25 29.75
C LEU A 15 1.51 22.60 30.01
N PHE A 16 2.21 23.72 29.79
CA PHE A 16 1.75 25.07 30.15
C PHE A 16 1.55 25.98 28.94
N GLU A 17 1.99 25.57 27.75
CA GLU A 17 1.75 26.32 26.53
C GLU A 17 0.32 26.08 26.01
N VAL A 18 -0.31 27.14 25.51
CA VAL A 18 -1.62 27.03 24.88
C VAL A 18 -1.45 26.33 23.54
N ASN A 19 -2.23 25.28 23.30
CA ASN A 19 -2.19 24.54 22.04
C ASN A 19 -2.34 25.50 20.84
N PRO A 20 -1.33 25.60 19.95
CA PRO A 20 -1.43 26.46 18.78
C PRO A 20 -2.49 25.93 17.81
N ILE A 21 -3.18 26.85 17.13
CA ILE A 21 -4.13 26.50 16.08
C ILE A 21 -3.44 26.51 14.71
N GLN A 22 -3.69 25.49 13.88
CA GLN A 22 -3.15 25.42 12.54
C GLN A 22 -4.01 26.22 11.55
N LEU A 23 -3.49 27.37 11.10
CA LEU A 23 -4.13 28.24 10.09
C LEU A 23 -3.48 28.13 8.71
N SER A 24 -2.42 27.34 8.58
CA SER A 24 -1.63 27.24 7.34
C SER A 24 -2.24 26.32 6.28
N THR A 25 -3.15 25.42 6.67
CA THR A 25 -3.89 24.55 5.75
C THR A 25 -5.29 25.12 5.57
N GLU A 26 -5.61 25.56 4.36
CA GLU A 26 -6.92 26.13 4.05
C GLU A 26 -7.95 25.04 3.76
N GLU A 27 -7.56 24.03 2.98
CA GLU A 27 -8.44 22.98 2.50
C GLU A 27 -7.66 21.68 2.27
N SER A 28 -8.32 20.53 2.40
CA SER A 28 -7.77 19.26 1.92
C SER A 28 -8.85 18.38 1.34
N SER A 29 -8.58 17.75 0.21
CA SER A 29 -9.52 16.84 -0.47
C SER A 29 -8.78 15.66 -1.10
N TYR A 30 -9.48 14.55 -1.30
CA TYR A 30 -8.94 13.40 -2.04
C TYR A 30 -9.27 13.54 -3.52
N THR A 31 -8.27 13.31 -4.37
CA THR A 31 -8.44 13.19 -5.81
C THR A 31 -8.19 11.74 -6.22
N GLU A 32 -9.13 11.18 -6.97
CA GLU A 32 -8.99 9.85 -7.56
C GLU A 32 -8.16 9.92 -8.85
N ILE A 33 -7.15 9.06 -8.96
CA ILE A 33 -6.22 9.00 -10.08
C ILE A 33 -6.31 7.61 -10.69
N PHE A 34 -6.60 7.55 -11.99
CA PHE A 34 -6.68 6.30 -12.74
C PHE A 34 -5.31 5.89 -13.32
N PRO A 35 -5.13 4.59 -13.63
CA PRO A 35 -3.92 4.11 -14.28
C PRO A 35 -3.70 4.78 -15.63
N VAL A 36 -2.43 5.03 -15.99
CA VAL A 36 -2.03 5.63 -17.26
C VAL A 36 -2.38 4.74 -18.45
N ALA A 37 -2.27 3.43 -18.27
CA ALA A 37 -2.57 2.42 -19.28
C ALA A 37 -3.73 1.52 -18.85
N SER A 38 -4.41 0.91 -19.82
CA SER A 38 -5.45 -0.08 -19.53
C SER A 38 -4.89 -1.27 -18.76
N LEU A 39 -5.67 -1.76 -17.80
CA LEU A 39 -5.30 -2.90 -16.96
C LEU A 39 -5.18 -4.18 -17.81
N SER A 40 -4.12 -4.95 -17.57
CA SER A 40 -3.93 -6.27 -18.17
C SER A 40 -3.36 -7.26 -17.16
N ASP A 41 -3.44 -8.56 -17.49
CA ASP A 41 -3.01 -9.65 -16.61
C ASP A 41 -1.49 -9.63 -16.30
N LYS A 42 -0.66 -8.97 -17.13
CA LYS A 42 0.82 -9.03 -17.04
C LYS A 42 1.51 -7.68 -16.95
N THR A 43 0.80 -6.58 -17.21
CA THR A 43 1.41 -5.25 -17.21
C THR A 43 1.45 -4.67 -15.80
N PRO A 44 2.48 -3.89 -15.46
CA PRO A 44 2.47 -3.07 -14.26
C PRO A 44 1.31 -2.08 -14.30
N ILE A 45 0.87 -1.66 -13.11
CA ILE A 45 -0.09 -0.56 -12.95
C ILE A 45 0.72 0.69 -12.62
N GLU A 46 0.52 1.73 -13.41
CA GLU A 46 1.23 3.00 -13.24
C GLU A 46 0.23 4.13 -13.05
N PHE A 47 0.43 4.92 -11.99
CA PHE A 47 -0.33 6.11 -11.69
C PHE A 47 0.54 7.34 -11.90
N TYR A 48 -0.01 8.36 -12.55
CA TYR A 48 0.63 9.64 -12.76
C TYR A 48 -0.19 10.74 -12.11
N VAL A 49 0.38 11.36 -11.08
CA VAL A 49 -0.22 12.46 -10.33
C VAL A 49 0.48 13.74 -10.74
N SER A 50 -0.25 14.60 -11.45
CA SER A 50 0.27 15.90 -11.85
C SER A 50 0.53 16.79 -10.61
N GLY A 51 1.71 17.41 -10.60
CA GLY A 51 2.08 18.44 -9.63
C GLY A 51 1.57 19.84 -10.00
N THR A 52 0.80 19.96 -11.09
CA THR A 52 0.26 21.25 -11.55
C THR A 52 -0.75 21.84 -10.57
N GLY A 53 -0.72 23.16 -10.40
CA GLY A 53 -1.60 23.92 -9.52
C GLY A 53 -0.93 24.34 -8.21
N ASP A 54 -1.74 24.81 -7.28
CA ASP A 54 -1.26 25.39 -6.01
C ASP A 54 -1.32 24.40 -4.83
N ASN A 55 -1.86 23.21 -5.06
CA ASN A 55 -2.05 22.20 -4.03
C ASN A 55 -0.78 21.38 -3.81
N TYR A 56 -0.45 21.17 -2.54
CA TYR A 56 0.58 20.23 -2.12
C TYR A 56 -0.01 18.83 -2.08
N ILE A 57 0.85 17.81 -2.13
CA ILE A 57 0.45 16.40 -2.07
C ILE A 57 0.87 15.84 -0.70
N ASP A 58 -0.10 15.33 0.05
CA ASP A 58 0.16 14.57 1.27
C ASP A 58 0.38 13.10 0.93
N LEU A 59 1.66 12.71 0.92
CA LEU A 59 2.09 11.36 0.55
C LEU A 59 1.67 10.30 1.59
N SER A 60 1.54 10.69 2.86
CA SER A 60 1.17 9.76 3.94
C SER A 60 -0.29 9.30 3.84
N HIS A 61 -1.14 10.10 3.21
CA HIS A 61 -2.54 9.80 2.95
C HIS A 61 -2.75 9.42 1.47
N THR A 62 -1.95 8.48 0.99
CA THR A 62 -2.10 7.87 -0.33
C THR A 62 -2.78 6.51 -0.17
N LEU A 63 -4.00 6.37 -0.69
CA LEU A 63 -4.78 5.13 -0.63
C LEU A 63 -4.84 4.48 -2.01
N LEU A 64 -4.68 3.17 -2.06
CA LEU A 64 -4.88 2.36 -3.24
C LEU A 64 -6.24 1.66 -3.13
N GLN A 65 -7.06 1.79 -4.18
CA GLN A 65 -8.26 0.97 -4.37
C GLN A 65 -8.04 0.01 -5.53
N VAL A 66 -8.43 -1.26 -5.34
CA VAL A 66 -8.38 -2.28 -6.38
C VAL A 66 -9.62 -3.16 -6.30
N GLN A 67 -10.30 -3.37 -7.43
CA GLN A 67 -11.35 -4.37 -7.56
C GLN A 67 -10.81 -5.60 -8.27
N VAL A 68 -10.84 -6.74 -7.60
CA VAL A 68 -10.25 -8.00 -8.08
C VAL A 68 -11.24 -9.16 -7.98
N LYS A 69 -11.07 -10.15 -8.86
CA LYS A 69 -11.79 -11.42 -8.78
C LYS A 69 -10.90 -12.58 -9.20
N ILE A 70 -11.22 -13.76 -8.66
CA ILE A 70 -10.56 -15.01 -9.01
C ILE A 70 -11.31 -15.67 -10.16
N LYS A 71 -10.58 -16.16 -11.16
CA LYS A 71 -11.12 -16.97 -12.26
C LYS A 71 -10.25 -18.19 -12.49
N LYS A 72 -10.80 -19.20 -13.16
CA LYS A 72 -9.99 -20.28 -13.75
C LYS A 72 -9.12 -19.70 -14.87
N LYS A 73 -7.98 -20.33 -15.15
CA LYS A 73 -7.11 -19.99 -16.28
C LYS A 73 -7.84 -20.09 -17.64
N SER A 74 -8.83 -21.00 -17.73
CA SER A 74 -9.74 -21.09 -18.88
C SER A 74 -10.65 -19.86 -19.06
N GLY A 75 -10.73 -18.97 -18.07
CA GLY A 75 -11.59 -17.78 -18.07
C GLY A 75 -12.95 -18.00 -17.41
N ALA A 76 -13.31 -19.26 -17.11
CA ALA A 76 -14.53 -19.61 -16.39
C ALA A 76 -14.53 -19.08 -14.96
N ALA A 77 -15.73 -18.89 -14.40
CA ALA A 77 -15.89 -18.58 -12.99
C ALA A 77 -15.45 -19.77 -12.12
N ILE A 78 -14.97 -19.46 -10.91
CA ILE A 78 -14.79 -20.47 -9.87
C ILE A 78 -16.16 -20.80 -9.26
N SER A 79 -16.37 -22.05 -8.86
CA SER A 79 -17.58 -22.49 -8.17
C SER A 79 -17.21 -23.60 -7.20
N THR A 80 -18.12 -24.00 -6.31
CA THR A 80 -17.93 -25.25 -5.54
C THR A 80 -17.73 -26.41 -6.54
N PRO A 81 -16.70 -27.28 -6.43
CA PRO A 81 -15.81 -27.52 -5.30
C PRO A 81 -14.40 -26.85 -5.37
N ASP A 82 -14.20 -25.82 -6.19
CA ASP A 82 -12.91 -25.14 -6.32
C ASP A 82 -12.47 -24.47 -5.01
N GLN A 83 -11.53 -25.06 -4.30
CA GLN A 83 -10.95 -24.50 -3.07
C GLN A 83 -9.78 -23.58 -3.42
N VAL A 84 -10.09 -22.30 -3.61
CA VAL A 84 -9.10 -21.24 -3.86
C VAL A 84 -9.47 -19.98 -3.10
N ALA A 85 -8.49 -19.41 -2.41
CA ALA A 85 -8.62 -18.11 -1.77
C ALA A 85 -7.33 -17.29 -1.97
N PRO A 86 -7.39 -15.96 -1.87
CA PRO A 86 -6.18 -15.15 -1.91
C PRO A 86 -5.31 -15.36 -0.65
N ILE A 87 -4.01 -15.10 -0.79
CA ILE A 87 -3.12 -14.96 0.37
C ILE A 87 -3.56 -13.79 1.24
N ASN A 88 -3.03 -13.73 2.46
CA ASN A 88 -3.37 -12.68 3.40
C ASN A 88 -2.95 -11.28 2.89
N TYR A 89 -3.73 -10.27 3.27
CA TYR A 89 -3.52 -8.87 2.88
C TYR A 89 -3.43 -8.60 1.37
N LEU A 90 -4.36 -9.20 0.62
CA LEU A 90 -4.36 -9.22 -0.85
C LEU A 90 -4.12 -7.85 -1.48
N LEU A 91 -4.69 -6.77 -0.94
CA LEU A 91 -4.56 -5.43 -1.53
C LEU A 91 -3.11 -5.05 -1.85
N ASN A 92 -2.21 -5.28 -0.90
CA ASN A 92 -0.80 -4.93 -1.04
C ASN A 92 0.05 -6.11 -1.51
N THR A 93 -0.31 -7.35 -1.14
CA THR A 93 0.43 -8.55 -1.59
C THR A 93 0.16 -8.90 -3.05
N LEU A 94 -0.78 -8.22 -3.72
CA LEU A 94 -0.99 -8.26 -5.17
C LEU A 94 0.21 -7.73 -5.97
N PHE A 95 1.11 -6.97 -5.35
CA PHE A 95 2.24 -6.32 -6.02
C PHE A 95 3.60 -6.82 -5.49
N SER A 96 4.51 -7.11 -6.42
CA SER A 96 5.87 -7.60 -6.14
C SER A 96 6.84 -6.47 -5.85
N GLU A 97 6.63 -5.32 -6.49
CA GLU A 97 7.48 -4.14 -6.39
C GLU A 97 6.63 -2.86 -6.40
N CYS A 98 7.04 -1.88 -5.58
CA CYS A 98 6.54 -0.51 -5.63
C CYS A 98 7.70 0.43 -5.94
N SER A 99 7.56 1.19 -7.03
CA SER A 99 8.56 2.15 -7.50
C SER A 99 7.97 3.55 -7.55
N VAL A 100 8.69 4.52 -6.98
CA VAL A 100 8.27 5.92 -6.85
C VAL A 100 9.26 6.80 -7.61
N THR A 101 8.72 7.61 -8.51
CA THR A 101 9.47 8.57 -9.34
C THR A 101 8.90 9.96 -9.10
N LEU A 102 9.78 10.92 -8.82
CA LEU A 102 9.44 12.34 -8.73
C LEU A 102 9.97 13.05 -9.97
N ASN A 103 9.09 13.71 -10.71
CA ASN A 103 9.35 14.17 -12.08
C ASN A 103 9.85 12.98 -12.93
N ASP A 104 11.12 12.99 -13.33
CA ASP A 104 11.75 11.95 -14.14
C ASP A 104 12.87 11.20 -13.39
N LYS A 105 12.96 11.39 -12.07
CA LYS A 105 13.97 10.72 -11.24
C LYS A 105 13.32 9.73 -10.28
N GLN A 106 13.67 8.45 -10.44
CA GLN A 106 13.28 7.41 -9.50
C GLN A 106 13.94 7.67 -8.15
N VAL A 107 13.12 7.82 -7.11
CA VAL A 107 13.58 8.14 -5.74
C VAL A 107 13.56 6.92 -4.82
N SER A 108 12.70 5.95 -5.11
CA SER A 108 12.65 4.67 -4.39
C SER A 108 12.17 3.55 -5.33
N SER A 109 12.72 2.37 -5.14
CA SER A 109 12.27 1.10 -5.71
C SER A 109 12.32 0.06 -4.60
N GLN A 110 11.20 -0.59 -4.35
CA GLN A 110 11.03 -1.52 -3.24
C GLN A 110 10.73 -2.91 -3.79
N ALA A 111 11.79 -3.68 -4.04
CA ALA A 111 11.66 -5.11 -4.32
C ALA A 111 11.09 -5.85 -3.11
N ASN A 112 10.46 -7.01 -3.34
CA ASN A 112 9.84 -7.83 -2.30
C ASN A 112 8.76 -7.08 -1.49
N TYR A 113 8.04 -6.17 -2.15
CA TYR A 113 7.04 -5.29 -1.56
C TYR A 113 5.99 -6.05 -0.74
N ALA A 114 5.44 -7.14 -1.30
CA ALA A 114 4.44 -7.95 -0.61
C ALA A 114 4.89 -8.46 0.77
N TYR A 115 6.15 -8.87 0.90
CA TYR A 115 6.68 -9.37 2.18
C TYR A 115 6.80 -8.26 3.21
N ARG A 116 7.26 -7.08 2.80
CA ARG A 116 7.27 -5.91 3.68
C ARG A 116 5.87 -5.58 4.17
N CYS A 117 4.90 -5.49 3.25
CA CYS A 117 3.53 -5.13 3.58
C CYS A 117 2.87 -6.10 4.56
N ILE A 118 3.13 -7.41 4.43
CA ILE A 118 2.61 -8.39 5.38
C ILE A 118 3.30 -8.26 6.75
N PHE A 119 4.59 -7.96 6.81
CA PHE A 119 5.26 -7.68 8.10
C PHE A 119 4.71 -6.42 8.77
N ASP A 120 4.53 -5.34 8.02
CA ASP A 120 3.93 -4.10 8.53
C ASP A 120 2.50 -4.36 9.05
N ALA A 121 1.70 -5.16 8.34
CA ALA A 121 0.37 -5.57 8.79
C ALA A 121 0.41 -6.43 10.06
N LEU A 122 1.31 -7.41 10.14
CA LEU A 122 1.45 -8.31 11.30
C LEU A 122 1.99 -7.60 12.55
N LEU A 123 2.85 -6.60 12.38
CA LEU A 123 3.42 -5.80 13.46
C LEU A 123 2.54 -4.61 13.86
N SER A 124 1.47 -4.33 13.10
CA SER A 124 0.49 -3.32 13.46
C SER A 124 -0.30 -3.70 14.72
N PRO A 125 -0.81 -2.73 15.50
CA PRO A 125 -1.66 -3.02 16.65
C PRO A 125 -2.88 -3.87 16.27
N ARG A 126 -3.32 -4.74 17.18
CA ARG A 126 -4.46 -5.64 16.95
C ARG A 126 -5.74 -4.89 16.52
N THR A 127 -5.98 -3.73 17.11
CA THR A 127 -7.12 -2.88 16.76
C THR A 127 -7.10 -2.46 15.29
N VAL A 128 -5.93 -2.17 14.73
CA VAL A 128 -5.75 -1.81 13.31
C VAL A 128 -5.91 -3.04 12.41
N GLN A 129 -5.40 -4.19 12.85
CA GLN A 129 -5.54 -5.48 12.15
C GLN A 129 -7.00 -5.90 12.00
N GLU A 130 -7.78 -5.80 13.07
CA GLU A 130 -9.18 -6.24 13.10
C GLU A 130 -10.17 -5.20 12.56
N SER A 131 -9.71 -3.96 12.29
CA SER A 131 -10.50 -2.90 11.69
C SER A 131 -9.98 -2.53 10.29
N MET A 132 -9.11 -1.53 10.20
CA MET A 132 -8.66 -0.91 8.94
C MET A 132 -8.09 -1.93 7.94
N LEU A 133 -7.29 -2.89 8.39
CA LEU A 133 -6.64 -3.84 7.47
C LEU A 133 -7.60 -4.87 6.86
N THR A 134 -8.79 -5.06 7.45
CA THR A 134 -9.82 -5.94 6.87
C THR A 134 -10.30 -5.45 5.50
N ALA A 135 -10.27 -4.13 5.24
CA ALA A 135 -10.57 -3.54 3.93
C ALA A 135 -9.55 -3.93 2.85
N GLY A 136 -8.35 -4.35 3.24
CA GLY A 136 -7.33 -4.91 2.36
C GLY A 136 -7.28 -6.46 2.35
N LEU A 137 -8.32 -7.14 2.86
CA LEU A 137 -8.37 -8.59 3.09
C LEU A 137 -7.29 -9.12 4.05
N PHE A 138 -6.91 -8.34 5.06
CA PHE A 138 -6.14 -8.89 6.17
C PHE A 138 -7.05 -9.61 7.17
N TYR A 139 -6.85 -10.92 7.31
CA TYR A 139 -7.44 -11.73 8.35
C TYR A 139 -6.36 -12.63 8.93
N LYS A 140 -6.18 -12.59 10.25
CA LYS A 140 -5.10 -13.33 10.90
C LYS A 140 -5.34 -14.83 10.77
N ASP A 141 -4.35 -15.51 10.21
CA ASP A 141 -4.36 -16.96 10.04
C ASP A 141 -4.12 -17.66 11.38
N THR A 142 -4.63 -18.89 11.48
CA THR A 142 -4.46 -19.72 12.69
C THR A 142 -3.01 -20.21 12.78
N ALA A 143 -2.42 -20.11 13.98
CA ALA A 143 -1.03 -20.52 14.20
C ALA A 143 -0.81 -21.98 13.79
N SER A 144 0.34 -22.24 13.15
CA SER A 144 0.74 -23.55 12.62
C SER A 144 -0.14 -24.11 11.49
N LYS A 145 -1.04 -23.30 10.91
CA LYS A 145 -1.97 -23.71 9.85
C LYS A 145 -1.93 -22.79 8.63
N HIS A 146 -0.84 -22.04 8.47
CA HIS A 146 -0.71 -21.01 7.44
C HIS A 146 -0.83 -21.55 6.02
N ASP A 147 -0.42 -22.80 5.78
CA ASP A 147 -0.44 -23.43 4.45
C ASP A 147 -1.69 -24.30 4.21
N LEU A 148 -2.59 -24.41 5.19
CA LEU A 148 -3.79 -25.24 5.06
C LEU A 148 -4.85 -24.54 4.20
N VAL A 149 -5.25 -25.23 3.12
CA VAL A 149 -6.27 -24.78 2.16
C VAL A 149 -7.61 -25.50 2.31
N GLU A 150 -7.71 -26.44 3.25
CA GLU A 150 -8.90 -27.25 3.48
C GLU A 150 -9.99 -26.47 4.23
N LEU A 151 -11.23 -26.61 3.77
CA LEU A 151 -12.42 -25.97 4.36
C LEU A 151 -13.16 -26.85 5.38
N THR A 152 -12.75 -28.11 5.55
CA THR A 152 -13.46 -29.10 6.36
C THR A 152 -13.14 -28.97 7.85
N ASN A 153 -14.18 -28.87 8.68
CA ASN A 153 -14.12 -28.90 10.15
C ASN A 153 -13.73 -30.29 10.69
N VAL A 154 -12.53 -30.76 10.39
CA VAL A 154 -11.94 -31.87 11.16
C VAL A 154 -11.35 -31.25 12.42
N ALA A 155 -12.20 -31.17 13.46
CA ALA A 155 -12.02 -30.80 14.88
C ALA A 155 -11.02 -29.69 15.28
N ASP A 156 -9.86 -29.54 14.65
CA ASP A 156 -8.82 -28.57 15.00
C ASP A 156 -7.85 -28.31 13.84
N ASN A 157 -8.22 -28.46 12.57
CA ASN A 157 -7.29 -28.32 11.43
C ASN A 157 -7.67 -27.27 10.37
N VAL A 158 -8.40 -26.23 10.77
CA VAL A 158 -8.83 -25.15 9.85
C VAL A 158 -8.01 -23.88 10.08
N ASN A 159 -7.65 -23.22 8.98
CA ASN A 159 -7.14 -21.84 8.99
C ASN A 159 -8.32 -20.86 8.91
N SER A 160 -8.66 -20.22 10.02
CA SER A 160 -9.81 -19.30 10.11
C SER A 160 -9.68 -18.08 9.19
N GLY A 161 -8.45 -17.58 9.00
CA GLY A 161 -8.16 -16.46 8.11
C GLY A 161 -8.42 -16.84 6.65
N TYR A 162 -7.91 -17.99 6.22
CA TYR A 162 -8.18 -18.55 4.90
C TYR A 162 -9.67 -18.77 4.64
N GLN A 163 -10.40 -19.37 5.59
CA GLN A 163 -11.83 -19.63 5.45
C GLN A 163 -12.63 -18.33 5.26
N THR A 164 -12.29 -17.28 6.00
CA THR A 164 -12.91 -15.96 5.85
C THR A 164 -12.65 -15.39 4.45
N ARG A 165 -11.40 -15.42 3.98
CA ARG A 165 -11.03 -14.95 2.63
C ARG A 165 -11.73 -15.76 1.53
N TYR A 166 -11.80 -17.08 1.67
CA TYR A 166 -12.52 -17.98 0.76
C TYR A 166 -14.01 -17.59 0.65
N ASN A 167 -14.68 -17.38 1.79
CA ASN A 167 -16.09 -17.02 1.82
C ASN A 167 -16.39 -15.68 1.14
N ILE A 168 -15.43 -14.76 1.13
CA ILE A 168 -15.56 -13.45 0.47
C ILE A 168 -15.41 -13.59 -1.05
N CYS A 169 -14.54 -14.48 -1.54
CA CYS A 169 -14.19 -14.58 -2.97
C CYS A 169 -14.88 -15.71 -3.74
N LYS A 170 -15.56 -16.65 -3.05
CA LYS A 170 -16.27 -17.77 -3.68
C LYS A 170 -17.20 -17.31 -4.81
N ASP A 171 -17.46 -18.21 -5.75
CA ASP A 171 -18.32 -17.96 -6.93
C ASP A 171 -17.82 -16.81 -7.82
N SER A 172 -16.50 -16.56 -7.84
CA SER A 172 -15.86 -15.45 -8.58
C SER A 172 -16.40 -14.07 -8.20
N LYS A 173 -16.84 -13.89 -6.94
CA LYS A 173 -17.34 -12.60 -6.46
C LYS A 173 -16.25 -11.53 -6.59
N LEU A 174 -16.69 -10.34 -7.02
CA LEU A 174 -15.82 -9.16 -7.09
C LEU A 174 -15.51 -8.68 -5.66
N MET A 175 -14.22 -8.60 -5.35
CA MET A 175 -13.70 -8.06 -4.10
C MET A 175 -13.27 -6.62 -4.36
N ASP A 176 -13.86 -5.67 -3.64
CA ASP A 176 -13.46 -4.26 -3.66
C ASP A 176 -12.60 -3.98 -2.44
N LEU A 177 -11.34 -3.58 -2.69
CA LEU A 177 -10.31 -3.45 -1.67
C LEU A 177 -9.80 -2.02 -1.65
N ILE A 178 -9.61 -1.46 -0.46
CA ILE A 178 -9.03 -0.13 -0.30
C ILE A 178 -8.17 -0.06 0.95
N GLY A 179 -7.07 0.70 0.88
CA GLY A 179 -6.17 0.87 2.02
C GLY A 179 -4.92 1.67 1.67
N PRO A 180 -4.05 1.93 2.65
CA PRO A 180 -2.83 2.69 2.44
C PRO A 180 -1.83 1.92 1.56
N LEU A 181 -1.11 2.67 0.72
CA LEU A 181 0.02 2.16 -0.05
C LEU A 181 1.33 2.31 0.74
N HIS A 182 2.02 1.20 1.01
CA HIS A 182 3.22 1.16 1.88
C HIS A 182 4.54 1.52 1.20
N PHE A 183 4.69 2.73 0.66
CA PHE A 183 5.96 3.18 0.05
C PHE A 183 6.79 4.08 0.99
N ASP A 184 8.13 4.03 0.89
CA ASP A 184 9.04 4.68 1.86
C ASP A 184 8.83 6.19 1.98
N LEU A 185 8.55 6.85 0.87
CA LEU A 185 8.35 8.29 0.84
C LEU A 185 7.00 8.71 1.47
N GLY A 186 6.06 7.77 1.62
CA GLY A 186 4.79 7.96 2.33
C GLY A 186 4.93 7.82 3.86
N ASN A 187 6.04 7.27 4.36
CA ASN A 187 6.27 7.04 5.79
C ASN A 187 6.80 8.27 6.56
N GLN A 188 6.63 9.46 5.99
CA GLN A 188 7.15 10.71 6.53
C GLN A 188 6.06 11.81 6.41
N SER A 189 6.09 12.80 7.30
CA SER A 189 5.01 13.77 7.49
C SER A 189 5.08 15.03 6.60
N LYS A 190 6.13 15.21 5.80
CA LYS A 190 6.31 16.35 4.90
C LYS A 190 5.52 16.14 3.61
N PHE A 191 4.81 17.19 3.23
CA PHE A 191 4.11 17.22 1.95
C PHE A 191 5.08 17.38 0.78
N LEU A 192 4.71 16.80 -0.35
CA LEU A 192 5.34 17.06 -1.63
C LEU A 192 4.80 18.39 -2.16
N ILE A 193 5.69 19.35 -2.35
CA ILE A 193 5.34 20.69 -2.85
C ILE A 193 4.74 20.61 -4.26
N ASN A 194 4.04 21.68 -4.66
CA ASN A 194 3.56 21.82 -6.02
C ASN A 194 4.71 21.85 -7.05
N SER A 195 4.36 21.71 -8.33
CA SER A 195 5.29 21.59 -9.46
C SER A 195 6.22 20.36 -9.43
N VAL A 196 5.94 19.37 -8.57
CA VAL A 196 6.60 18.06 -8.60
C VAL A 196 5.58 17.00 -8.98
N ASN A 197 5.81 16.36 -10.13
CA ASN A 197 4.98 15.24 -10.59
C ASN A 197 5.34 13.99 -9.82
N LEU A 198 4.34 13.22 -9.41
CA LEU A 198 4.52 11.94 -8.72
C LEU A 198 4.07 10.82 -9.64
N ARG A 199 4.94 9.84 -9.83
CA ARG A 199 4.65 8.63 -10.59
C ARG A 199 4.89 7.43 -9.69
N ILE A 200 3.86 6.60 -9.53
CA ILE A 200 3.91 5.37 -8.74
C ILE A 200 3.67 4.20 -9.69
N LYS A 201 4.63 3.29 -9.74
CA LYS A 201 4.58 2.07 -10.55
C LYS A 201 4.49 0.87 -9.62
N LEU A 202 3.50 0.02 -9.84
CA LEU A 202 3.28 -1.21 -9.10
C LEU A 202 3.44 -2.41 -10.05
N GLU A 203 4.46 -3.23 -9.80
CA GLU A 203 4.65 -4.48 -10.53
C GLU A 203 3.75 -5.55 -9.94
N ARG A 204 3.03 -6.28 -10.80
CA ARG A 204 2.11 -7.34 -10.34
C ARG A 204 2.88 -8.56 -9.83
N ASN A 205 2.42 -9.13 -8.73
CA ASN A 205 2.88 -10.45 -8.31
C ASN A 205 2.35 -11.54 -9.24
N LYS A 206 3.04 -12.68 -9.23
CA LYS A 206 2.59 -13.89 -9.94
C LYS A 206 1.30 -14.40 -9.29
N ASP A 207 0.39 -14.92 -10.12
CA ASP A 207 -0.84 -15.56 -9.65
C ASP A 207 -0.57 -16.71 -8.65
N SER A 208 0.53 -17.44 -8.84
CA SER A 208 0.95 -18.51 -7.91
C SER A 208 1.38 -18.00 -6.53
N PHE A 209 1.72 -16.72 -6.41
CA PHE A 209 2.07 -16.08 -5.16
C PHE A 209 0.84 -15.49 -4.47
N THR A 210 -0.08 -14.90 -5.23
CA THR A 210 -1.23 -14.15 -4.67
C THR A 210 -2.39 -15.03 -4.22
N MET A 211 -2.34 -16.35 -4.48
CA MET A 211 -3.43 -17.28 -4.20
C MET A 211 -2.92 -18.54 -3.52
N MET A 212 -3.81 -19.12 -2.72
CA MET A 212 -3.67 -20.41 -2.06
C MET A 212 -4.73 -21.35 -2.60
N SER A 213 -4.29 -22.48 -3.15
CA SER A 213 -5.13 -23.55 -3.68
C SER A 213 -4.34 -24.83 -3.84
N ALA A 214 -4.99 -25.99 -3.75
CA ALA A 214 -4.36 -27.27 -4.02
C ALA A 214 -3.98 -27.47 -5.50
N THR A 215 -4.72 -26.81 -6.40
CA THR A 215 -4.50 -26.84 -7.85
C THR A 215 -4.02 -25.48 -8.36
N HIS A 216 -3.14 -25.42 -9.36
CA HIS A 216 -2.58 -24.17 -9.88
C HIS A 216 -3.30 -23.64 -11.13
N ASP A 217 -4.62 -23.85 -11.22
CA ASP A 217 -5.42 -23.57 -12.42
C ASP A 217 -6.21 -22.26 -12.36
N PHE A 218 -5.86 -21.37 -11.43
CA PHE A 218 -6.54 -20.10 -11.21
C PHE A 218 -5.68 -18.91 -11.61
N LYS A 219 -6.33 -17.75 -11.83
CA LYS A 219 -5.70 -16.46 -12.09
C LYS A 219 -6.43 -15.32 -11.41
N MET A 220 -5.68 -14.28 -11.03
CA MET A 220 -6.24 -13.05 -10.48
C MET A 220 -6.54 -12.03 -11.59
N VAL A 221 -7.79 -11.61 -11.69
CA VAL A 221 -8.20 -10.58 -12.66
C VAL A 221 -8.50 -9.29 -11.92
N ILE A 222 -7.74 -8.24 -12.25
CA ILE A 222 -7.97 -6.88 -11.77
C ILE A 222 -8.95 -6.21 -12.73
N GLN A 223 -10.11 -5.78 -12.22
CA GLN A 223 -11.13 -5.11 -13.03
C GLN A 223 -11.03 -3.59 -12.94
N HIS A 224 -10.61 -3.09 -11.78
CA HIS A 224 -10.48 -1.66 -11.51
C HIS A 224 -9.29 -1.44 -10.60
N ALA A 225 -8.59 -0.33 -10.80
CA ALA A 225 -7.59 0.17 -9.88
C ALA A 225 -7.63 1.69 -9.91
N SER A 226 -7.56 2.33 -8.75
CA SER A 226 -7.45 3.78 -8.63
C SER A 226 -6.62 4.16 -7.41
N LEU A 227 -5.96 5.30 -7.49
CA LEU A 227 -5.12 5.84 -6.42
C LEU A 227 -5.78 7.13 -5.91
N PHE A 228 -6.14 7.15 -4.63
CA PHE A 228 -6.64 8.34 -3.97
C PHE A 228 -5.48 9.07 -3.32
N VAL A 229 -5.24 10.30 -3.76
CA VAL A 229 -4.16 11.14 -3.24
C VAL A 229 -4.79 12.35 -2.57
N ARG A 230 -4.37 12.64 -1.34
CA ARG A 230 -4.82 13.83 -0.62
C ARG A 230 -4.06 15.06 -1.12
N LYS A 231 -4.80 15.99 -1.72
CA LYS A 231 -4.34 17.33 -2.12
C LYS A 231 -4.63 18.31 -0.99
N VAL A 232 -3.66 19.16 -0.67
CA VAL A 232 -3.73 20.12 0.44
C VAL A 232 -3.50 21.52 -0.09
N LYS A 233 -4.48 22.40 0.10
CA LYS A 233 -4.34 23.83 -0.21
C LYS A 233 -3.69 24.52 0.98
N VAL A 234 -2.54 25.14 0.74
CA VAL A 234 -1.74 25.79 1.77
C VAL A 234 -1.89 27.31 1.64
N ALA A 235 -1.85 28.02 2.76
CA ALA A 235 -1.94 29.48 2.79
C ALA A 235 -0.86 30.12 1.89
N PRO A 236 -1.18 31.19 1.13
CA PRO A 236 -0.24 31.80 0.18
C PRO A 236 1.08 32.26 0.79
N SER A 237 1.06 32.73 2.04
CA SER A 237 2.26 33.17 2.77
C SER A 237 3.29 32.04 2.94
N ILE A 238 2.83 30.79 3.12
CA ILE A 238 3.71 29.62 3.22
C ILE A 238 4.28 29.27 1.85
N MET A 239 3.48 29.36 0.78
CA MET A 239 3.96 29.10 -0.58
C MET A 239 5.08 30.07 -0.97
N ILE A 240 4.89 31.38 -0.72
CA ILE A 240 5.91 32.42 -0.96
C ILE A 240 7.16 32.17 -0.11
N GLY A 241 6.96 31.76 1.15
CA GLY A 241 8.05 31.41 2.06
C GLY A 241 8.89 30.24 1.52
N HIS A 242 8.24 29.18 1.03
CA HIS A 242 8.92 28.04 0.42
C HIS A 242 9.63 28.41 -0.89
N GLU A 243 9.01 29.24 -1.75
CA GLU A 243 9.65 29.74 -2.98
C GLU A 243 10.94 30.52 -2.67
N THR A 244 10.89 31.41 -1.67
CA THR A 244 12.06 32.16 -1.22
C THR A 244 13.13 31.24 -0.63
N ALA A 245 12.74 30.21 0.13
CA ALA A 245 13.67 29.24 0.70
C ALA A 245 14.33 28.36 -0.37
N LEU A 246 13.61 28.01 -1.42
CA LEU A 246 14.14 27.24 -2.56
C LEU A 246 15.23 27.99 -3.32
N GLY A 247 15.19 29.32 -3.35
CA GLY A 247 16.28 30.14 -3.89
C GLY A 247 17.59 30.04 -3.10
N ASN A 248 17.52 29.65 -1.82
CA ASN A 248 18.66 29.58 -0.90
C ASN A 248 19.13 28.15 -0.61
N GLY A 249 18.32 27.13 -0.88
CA GLY A 249 18.66 25.74 -0.58
C GLY A 249 17.65 24.71 -1.06
N ALA A 250 18.01 23.43 -0.93
CA ALA A 250 17.16 22.32 -1.34
C ALA A 250 16.21 21.86 -0.23
N ILE A 251 15.03 21.38 -0.62
CA ILE A 251 14.10 20.70 0.29
C ILE A 251 14.72 19.38 0.77
N LYS A 252 14.70 19.17 2.08
CA LYS A 252 15.13 17.91 2.71
C LYS A 252 13.90 17.09 3.09
N MET A 253 13.69 15.97 2.40
CA MET A 253 12.69 14.95 2.78
C MET A 253 13.40 13.74 3.40
N PRO A 254 13.15 13.41 4.67
CA PRO A 254 13.71 12.22 5.27
C PRO A 254 13.03 10.99 4.68
N ILE A 255 13.82 10.03 4.20
CA ILE A 255 13.33 8.75 3.69
C ILE A 255 13.92 7.67 4.58
N ARG A 256 13.06 6.87 5.21
CA ARG A 256 13.47 5.65 5.90
C ARG A 256 13.23 4.49 4.95
N GLN A 257 14.30 3.98 4.35
CA GLN A 257 14.24 2.83 3.45
C GLN A 257 14.11 1.54 4.27
N THR A 258 13.12 0.72 3.93
CA THR A 258 13.00 -0.65 4.45
C THR A 258 13.21 -1.63 3.30
N GLU A 259 14.29 -2.40 3.37
CA GLU A 259 14.67 -3.42 2.39
C GLU A 259 14.40 -4.82 2.92
N VAL A 260 13.75 -5.67 2.12
CA VAL A 260 13.60 -7.10 2.39
C VAL A 260 14.57 -7.87 1.49
N LYS A 261 15.57 -8.52 2.09
CA LYS A 261 16.60 -9.30 1.39
C LYS A 261 16.34 -10.79 1.57
N SER A 262 16.42 -11.54 0.48
CA SER A 262 16.46 -13.00 0.49
C SER A 262 17.91 -13.47 0.49
N PHE A 263 18.21 -14.47 1.31
CA PHE A 263 19.50 -15.13 1.33
C PHE A 263 19.28 -16.58 0.90
N LEU A 264 20.10 -17.06 -0.03
CA LEU A 264 20.14 -18.48 -0.37
C LEU A 264 21.05 -19.16 0.66
N GLN A 265 20.51 -20.14 1.37
CA GLN A 265 21.30 -21.01 2.24
C GLN A 265 21.44 -22.35 1.55
N GLU A 266 22.68 -22.74 1.24
CA GLU A 266 22.96 -24.10 0.77
C GLU A 266 22.70 -25.06 1.94
N CYS A 267 21.72 -25.94 1.79
CA CYS A 267 21.54 -27.06 2.70
C CYS A 267 22.64 -28.08 2.38
N ASN A 268 23.69 -28.12 3.20
CA ASN A 268 24.61 -29.25 3.17
C ASN A 268 23.86 -30.51 3.63
N PRO A 269 23.96 -31.62 2.87
CA PRO A 269 23.25 -32.87 3.14
C PRO A 269 23.68 -33.54 4.44
#